data_AF-A0A3Q3NFT5-F1
#
_entry.id   AF-A0A3Q3NFT5-F1
#
_cell.length_a   1.000
_cell.length_b   1.000
_cell.length_c   1.000
_cell.angle_alpha   90.00
_cell.angle_beta   90.00
_cell.angle_gamma   90.00
#
_symmetry.space_group_name_H-M   'P 1'
#
loop_
_entity.id
_entity.type
_entity.pdbx_description
1 polymer ?
#
loop_
_entity_poly.entity_id
_entity_poly.type
_entity_poly.pdbx_seq_one_letter_code
_entity_poly.pdbx_strand_id
1 'polypeptide(L)'
;RPSCDRTTGPCRARLSRWYFDHQEGRCAQFTYGGCGGNRNNFESEEYCMSVCGSVSKSGAQQATVSSPPQLPNAAPHWFFSNLPFYSGLLKNKTCHK
;
A
#
# COMPACT_ATOMS: atom_id res chain seq x y z
N ARG A 1 13.87 15.20 5.31
CA ARG A 1 12.68 14.68 4.59
C ARG A 1 12.98 13.22 4.25
N PRO A 2 12.29 12.23 4.83
CA PRO A 2 12.55 10.83 4.49
C PRO A 2 12.25 10.65 3.00
N SER A 3 13.23 10.16 2.25
CA SER A 3 13.13 9.96 0.81
C SER A 3 12.33 8.68 0.56
N CYS A 4 11.11 8.85 0.05
CA CYS A 4 10.31 7.76 -0.50
C CYS A 4 10.67 7.49 -1.98
N ASP A 5 11.80 8.02 -2.44
CA ASP A 5 12.25 7.84 -3.82
C ASP A 5 12.83 6.44 -4.01
N ARG A 6 12.80 5.94 -5.24
CA ARG A 6 13.57 4.75 -5.63
C ARG A 6 15.06 5.06 -5.65
N THR A 7 15.88 4.16 -5.10
CA THR A 7 17.35 4.35 -5.04
C THR A 7 18.08 3.21 -5.74
N THR A 8 18.72 3.51 -6.88
CA THR A 8 19.56 2.54 -7.61
C THR A 8 20.83 2.19 -6.83
N GLY A 9 21.41 3.15 -6.11
CA GLY A 9 22.67 2.97 -5.39
C GLY A 9 23.91 2.97 -6.30
N PRO A 10 25.13 2.89 -5.74
CA PRO A 10 26.37 3.11 -6.48
C PRO A 10 26.88 1.88 -7.26
N CYS A 11 26.40 0.69 -6.92
CA CYS A 11 26.77 -0.53 -7.64
C CYS A 11 26.13 -0.59 -9.04
N ARG A 12 26.69 -1.42 -9.93
CA ARG A 12 26.35 -1.46 -11.37
C ARG A 12 25.64 -2.75 -11.81
N ALA A 13 25.10 -3.54 -10.88
CA ALA A 13 24.22 -4.65 -11.24
C ALA A 13 22.91 -4.11 -11.85
N ARG A 14 22.23 -4.94 -12.65
CA ARG A 14 20.91 -4.60 -13.21
C ARG A 14 19.86 -5.53 -12.63
N LEU A 15 19.51 -5.30 -11.37
CA LEU A 15 18.50 -6.09 -10.67
C LEU A 15 17.14 -5.43 -10.82
N SER A 16 16.14 -6.17 -11.34
CA SER A 16 14.76 -5.68 -11.35
C SER A 16 14.20 -5.77 -9.93
N ARG A 17 13.75 -4.64 -9.41
CA ARG A 17 13.15 -4.52 -8.08
C ARG A 17 11.90 -3.65 -8.16
N TRP A 18 11.06 -3.76 -7.14
CA TRP A 18 9.83 -3.01 -7.01
C TRP A 18 10.00 -1.90 -5.98
N TYR A 19 9.42 -0.74 -6.26
CA TYR A 19 9.30 0.37 -5.31
C TYR A 19 7.86 0.85 -5.32
N PHE A 20 7.39 1.39 -4.21
CA PHE A 20 6.10 2.03 -4.11
C PHE A 20 6.21 3.48 -4.56
N ASP A 21 5.48 3.82 -5.62
CA ASP A 21 5.30 5.18 -6.08
C ASP A 21 4.14 5.82 -5.31
N HIS A 22 4.47 6.79 -4.45
CA HIS A 22 3.48 7.52 -3.67
C HIS A 22 2.68 8.54 -4.48
N GLN A 23 3.18 8.99 -5.64
CA GLN A 23 2.44 9.90 -6.53
C GLN A 23 1.34 9.14 -7.25
N GLU A 24 1.66 7.94 -7.73
CA GLU A 24 0.71 7.08 -8.46
C GLU A 24 -0.06 6.13 -7.55
N GLY A 25 0.36 5.98 -6.29
CA GLY A 25 -0.27 5.11 -5.30
C GLY A 25 -0.15 3.61 -5.62
N ARG A 26 0.89 3.21 -6.37
CA ARG A 26 1.09 1.83 -6.83
C ARG A 26 2.55 1.41 -6.77
N CYS A 27 2.80 0.10 -6.78
CA CYS A 27 4.13 -0.42 -6.98
C CYS A 27 4.54 -0.37 -8.45
N ALA A 28 5.80 -0.02 -8.71
CA ALA A 28 6.39 0.03 -10.04
C ALA A 28 7.79 -0.60 -10.01
N GLN A 29 8.24 -1.09 -11.16
CA GLN A 29 9.58 -1.66 -11.29
C GLN A 29 10.64 -0.56 -11.47
N PHE A 30 11.85 -0.82 -10.97
CA PHE A 30 13.03 -0.02 -11.20
C PHE A 30 14.29 -0.87 -11.20
N THR A 31 15.37 -0.33 -11.75
CA THR A 31 16.69 -0.99 -11.72
C THR A 31 17.44 -0.64 -10.45
N TYR A 32 17.74 -1.67 -9.65
CA TYR A 32 18.60 -1.61 -8.49
C TYR A 32 20.02 -2.04 -8.84
N GLY A 33 20.99 -1.24 -8.42
CA GLY A 33 22.42 -1.41 -8.65
C GLY A 33 23.05 -2.58 -7.88
N GLY A 34 22.33 -3.15 -6.91
CA GLY A 34 22.79 -4.29 -6.10
C GLY A 34 23.37 -3.92 -4.74
N CYS A 35 23.66 -2.64 -4.49
CA CYS A 35 24.08 -2.15 -3.17
C CYS A 35 23.60 -0.71 -2.94
N GLY A 36 23.58 -0.26 -1.68
CA GLY A 36 23.31 1.15 -1.33
C GLY A 36 21.90 1.64 -1.67
N GLY A 37 20.91 0.73 -1.72
CA GLY A 37 19.50 1.07 -1.85
C GLY A 37 18.88 1.56 -0.54
N ASN A 38 17.61 1.91 -0.59
CA ASN A 38 16.82 2.25 0.60
C ASN A 38 15.73 1.18 0.87
N ARG A 39 14.86 1.43 1.86
CA ARG A 39 13.79 0.49 2.24
C ARG A 39 12.64 0.40 1.23
N ASN A 40 12.55 1.33 0.27
CA ASN A 40 11.56 1.29 -0.81
C ASN A 40 12.10 0.44 -1.97
N ASN A 41 12.43 -0.81 -1.68
CA ASN A 41 13.04 -1.77 -2.61
C ASN A 41 12.58 -3.18 -2.21
N PHE A 42 11.78 -3.78 -3.07
CA PHE A 42 11.12 -5.06 -2.83
C PHE A 42 11.41 -6.02 -3.99
N GLU A 43 11.41 -7.32 -3.70
CA GLU A 43 11.68 -8.35 -4.73
C GLU A 43 10.44 -8.68 -5.57
N SER A 44 9.24 -8.48 -5.02
CA SER A 44 7.98 -8.72 -5.70
C SER A 44 7.01 -7.55 -5.57
N GLU A 45 6.09 -7.46 -6.53
CA GLU A 45 5.02 -6.46 -6.54
C GLU A 45 4.07 -6.68 -5.37
N GLU A 46 3.72 -7.94 -5.10
CA GLU A 46 2.80 -8.32 -4.04
C GLU A 46 3.36 -7.93 -2.67
N TYR A 47 4.66 -8.16 -2.46
CA TYR A 47 5.31 -7.76 -1.22
C TYR A 47 5.30 -6.23 -1.08
N CYS A 48 5.67 -5.51 -2.13
CA CYS A 48 5.59 -4.06 -2.17
C CYS A 48 4.17 -3.54 -1.85
N MET A 49 3.13 -4.11 -2.48
CA MET A 49 1.74 -3.72 -2.26
C MET A 49 1.22 -4.12 -0.88
N SER A 50 1.66 -5.24 -0.31
CA SER A 50 1.29 -5.61 1.06
C SER A 50 1.87 -4.64 2.10
N VAL A 51 3.10 -4.18 1.88
CA VAL A 51 3.82 -3.28 2.79
C VAL A 51 3.31 -1.83 2.64
N CYS A 52 3.08 -1.38 1.40
CA CYS A 52 2.82 0.03 1.10
C CYS A 52 1.42 0.31 0.51
N GLY A 53 0.74 -0.66 -0.08
CA GLY A 53 -0.57 -0.45 -0.74
C GLY A 53 -1.73 -0.19 0.23
N SER A 54 -1.57 -0.50 1.52
CA SER A 54 -2.62 -0.34 2.54
C SER A 54 -2.85 1.12 2.97
N VAL A 55 -1.95 2.06 2.63
CA VAL A 55 -2.14 3.48 2.99
C VAL A 55 -3.17 4.21 2.14
N SER A 56 -3.70 3.58 1.08
CA SER A 56 -4.65 4.23 0.14
C SER A 56 -6.08 3.69 0.18
N LYS A 57 -6.41 2.67 1.00
CA LYS A 57 -7.78 2.13 1.09
C LYS A 57 -8.52 2.61 2.34
N SER A 58 -8.82 3.91 2.38
CA SER A 58 -9.97 4.43 3.14
C SER A 58 -10.99 5.15 2.24
N GLY A 59 -10.95 4.90 0.93
CA GLY A 59 -11.97 5.35 0.01
C GLY A 59 -11.73 4.81 -1.40
N ALA A 60 -12.64 3.94 -1.85
CA ALA A 60 -12.86 3.50 -3.23
C ALA A 60 -11.92 2.44 -3.85
N GLN A 61 -12.57 1.32 -4.20
CA GLN A 61 -12.41 0.50 -5.41
C GLN A 61 -11.51 -0.75 -5.36
N GLN A 62 -12.20 -1.89 -5.42
CA GLN A 62 -11.77 -3.21 -5.85
C GLN A 62 -11.90 -3.27 -7.39
N ALA A 63 -10.91 -3.83 -8.08
CA ALA A 63 -11.03 -4.37 -9.43
C ALA A 63 -10.55 -5.83 -9.28
N THR A 64 -11.26 -6.90 -9.64
CA THR A 64 -12.16 -7.13 -10.77
C THR A 64 -13.05 -8.35 -10.46
N VAL A 65 -14.39 -8.26 -10.60
CA VAL A 65 -15.25 -9.38 -11.03
C VAL A 65 -16.42 -8.76 -11.81
N SER A 66 -16.65 -9.29 -13.01
CA SER A 66 -17.75 -9.03 -13.93
C SER A 66 -19.12 -8.98 -13.25
N SER A 67 -19.93 -8.00 -13.66
CA SER A 67 -21.32 -7.73 -13.30
C SER A 67 -22.16 -8.94 -12.85
N PRO A 68 -22.81 -8.83 -11.68
CA PRO A 68 -24.20 -9.27 -11.52
C PRO A 68 -25.11 -8.05 -11.28
N PRO A 69 -26.36 -8.04 -11.79
CA PRO A 69 -27.27 -6.91 -11.63
C PRO A 69 -27.61 -6.70 -10.14
N GLN A 70 -27.53 -5.44 -9.69
CA GLN A 70 -27.86 -5.03 -8.33
C GLN A 70 -29.34 -5.26 -8.04
N LEU A 71 -29.63 -6.04 -6.99
CA LEU A 71 -30.98 -6.17 -6.43
C LEU A 71 -31.13 -5.14 -5.28
N PRO A 72 -32.10 -4.21 -5.31
CA PRO A 72 -32.14 -3.09 -4.38
C PRO A 72 -33.14 -3.32 -3.25
N ASN A 73 -32.77 -4.01 -2.17
CA ASN A 73 -33.60 -4.01 -0.96
C ASN A 73 -32.77 -3.59 0.26
N ALA A 74 -32.89 -2.31 0.60
CA ALA A 74 -32.43 -1.74 1.86
C ALA A 74 -33.21 -2.35 3.04
N ALA A 75 -32.49 -2.84 4.05
CA ALA A 75 -33.03 -3.09 5.38
C ALA A 75 -32.70 -1.87 6.28
N PRO A 76 -33.61 -1.46 7.17
CA PRO A 76 -33.54 -0.15 7.84
C PRO A 76 -32.55 -0.09 9.00
N HIS A 77 -32.02 1.11 9.20
CA HIS A 77 -30.94 1.47 10.12
C HIS A 77 -31.49 1.80 11.52
N TRP A 78 -31.41 0.90 12.49
CA TRP A 78 -31.66 1.27 13.89
C TRP A 78 -31.23 0.20 14.89
N PHE A 79 -29.96 -0.24 14.89
CA PHE A 79 -29.49 -1.04 16.01
C PHE A 79 -28.01 -0.83 16.35
N PHE A 80 -27.83 -0.45 17.62
CA PHE A 80 -26.62 -0.49 18.46
C PHE A 80 -25.72 0.74 18.47
N SER A 81 -26.21 1.73 19.22
CA SER A 81 -25.41 2.62 20.07
C SER A 81 -24.58 1.84 21.11
N ASN A 82 -23.38 2.36 21.38
CA ASN A 82 -22.46 2.08 22.51
C ASN A 82 -21.64 0.79 22.50
N LEU A 83 -20.32 0.93 22.29
CA LEU A 83 -19.29 0.23 23.08
C LEU A 83 -17.99 1.08 23.14
N PRO A 84 -17.24 1.06 24.24
CA PRO A 84 -16.18 1.99 24.58
C PRO A 84 -14.87 1.71 23.81
N PHE A 85 -14.17 2.77 23.45
CA PHE A 85 -12.93 2.80 22.68
C PHE A 85 -11.79 2.13 23.47
N TYR A 86 -11.65 0.81 23.33
CA TYR A 86 -10.56 0.05 23.93
C TYR A 86 -9.22 0.44 23.28
N SER A 87 -8.29 0.79 24.15
CA SER A 87 -6.87 1.05 23.91
C SER A 87 -6.23 0.01 22.97
N GLY A 88 -5.66 0.46 21.85
CA GLY A 88 -4.82 -0.35 20.95
C GLY A 88 -3.46 0.33 20.75
N LEU A 89 -2.41 -0.15 21.42
CA LEU A 89 -1.40 -1.08 20.88
C LEU A 89 -0.76 -0.63 19.55
N LEU A 90 0.53 -0.33 19.65
CA LEU A 90 1.57 -0.30 18.61
C LEU A 90 1.13 0.12 17.20
N LYS A 91 1.01 1.42 16.99
CA LYS A 91 1.13 2.00 15.64
C LYS A 91 2.60 1.97 15.26
N ASN A 92 3.03 0.85 14.67
CA ASN A 92 4.24 0.78 13.85
C ASN A 92 4.21 1.99 12.92
N LYS A 93 5.22 2.86 13.06
CA LYS A 93 5.36 4.11 12.32
C LYS A 93 5.52 3.78 10.83
N THR A 94 4.39 3.67 10.14
CA THR A 94 4.31 3.83 8.69
C THR A 94 4.86 5.22 8.36
N CYS A 95 5.60 5.33 7.26
CA CYS A 95 6.14 6.61 6.81
C CYS A 95 4.99 7.60 6.63
N HIS A 96 4.88 8.54 7.57
CA HIS A 96 3.91 9.62 7.50
C HIS A 96 4.35 10.68 6.49
N LYS A 97 3.34 11.25 5.83
CA LYS A 97 3.34 12.30 4.81
C LYS A 97 4.17 13.53 5.21
#